data_AF-A0AAE2VDU2-F1
#
_entry.id   AF-A0AAE2VDU2-F1
#
_cell.length_a   1.000
_cell.length_b   1.000
_cell.length_c   1.000
_cell.angle_alpha   90.00
_cell.angle_beta   90.00
_cell.angle_gamma   90.00
#
_symmetry.space_group_name_H-M   'P 1'
#
loop_
_entity.id
_entity.type
_entity.pdbx_description
1 polymer ?
#
loop_
_entity_poly.entity_id
_entity_poly.type
_entity_poly.pdbx_seq_one_letter_code
_entity_poly.pdbx_strand_id
1 'polypeptide(L)'
;MTNFILNENKQLSLAIEDENIENFYIDGTDLVRKIIRRSGSGVTSRVPVLSTQDLENKNLHELYDESWLRMKNRPNTELTTESINIADLFSGCGGLSLGVWEACRALGINPRFSFACDLNEAALSVYEKNFSPDFSLNESIEKHINGELGAPLTVEEQRIKDKVKKIDFILAGPPCQGHSDLNNHTRRKDPRNALLMRVSRVIELFQPSSVLVENVPGIIHDKSGSFKEFKNHLKTQGYYFDEIVLNAEKLGVSQARRRYFIFASKTPVSSLNQINEFYSTNSRPISWAISDLVENVGDDIFNTASEHSLENKRRIEYLFENNLFELPNSERPDCHRLKPHSYKSVYGRMYWDRPAPTITRGFGSTGQGRFVHSLLKRTITPHEAARIQFFPDFFNFGDLRRRQYQDVIGNAVPSKLSYLLALHQLR
;
A
#
# COMPACT_ATOMS: atom_id res chain seq x y z
N MET A 1 -53.18 9.99 -3.32
CA MET A 1 -54.08 10.05 -2.15
C MET A 1 -53.28 9.69 -0.93
N THR A 2 -53.39 10.58 0.04
CA THR A 2 -52.74 10.60 1.34
C THR A 2 -52.98 9.31 2.14
N ASN A 3 -51.99 8.85 2.90
CA ASN A 3 -52.22 8.23 4.20
C ASN A 3 -51.04 8.51 5.13
N PHE A 4 -51.29 9.37 6.11
CA PHE A 4 -50.45 9.60 7.29
C PHE A 4 -50.75 8.49 8.31
N ILE A 5 -49.71 7.88 8.88
CA ILE A 5 -49.78 7.27 10.21
C ILE A 5 -48.60 7.81 11.00
N LEU A 6 -48.91 8.68 11.97
CA LEU A 6 -48.01 9.07 13.04
C LEU A 6 -47.86 7.88 13.99
N ASN A 7 -46.63 7.53 14.33
CA ASN A 7 -46.35 6.79 15.56
C ASN A 7 -45.18 7.46 16.29
N GLU A 8 -45.49 7.98 17.46
CA GLU A 8 -44.56 8.54 18.43
C GLU A 8 -43.80 7.40 19.11
N ASN A 9 -42.51 7.25 18.81
CA ASN A 9 -41.52 6.82 19.79
C ASN A 9 -40.08 7.00 19.25
N LYS A 10 -39.26 7.63 20.09
CA LYS A 10 -37.83 7.93 19.87
C LYS A 10 -37.01 6.64 19.71
N GLN A 11 -36.55 6.40 18.49
CA GLN A 11 -35.21 5.86 18.23
C GLN A 11 -34.79 6.33 16.84
N LEU A 12 -33.97 7.38 16.77
CA LEU A 12 -33.34 7.81 15.53
C LEU A 12 -32.22 6.79 15.20
N SER A 13 -32.61 5.62 14.72
CA SER A 13 -31.73 4.78 13.92
C SER A 13 -31.78 5.33 12.50
N LEU A 14 -30.88 6.26 12.19
CA LEU A 14 -30.50 6.54 10.80
C LEU A 14 -29.74 5.31 10.29
N ALA A 15 -30.50 4.28 9.92
CA ALA A 15 -30.05 3.31 8.94
C ALA A 15 -30.11 4.05 7.60
N ILE A 16 -29.01 4.69 7.23
CA ILE A 16 -28.76 4.99 5.82
C ILE A 16 -28.35 3.65 5.22
N GLU A 17 -29.24 3.06 4.42
CA GLU A 17 -28.94 1.99 3.48
C GLU A 17 -27.92 2.54 2.46
N ASP A 18 -26.64 2.44 2.79
CA ASP A 18 -25.52 3.02 2.05
C ASP A 18 -25.05 1.99 0.98
N GLU A 19 -25.84 1.81 -0.09
CA GLU A 19 -25.60 0.70 -1.04
C GLU A 19 -24.56 0.97 -2.14
N ASN A 20 -23.98 2.17 -2.34
CA ASN A 20 -22.86 2.33 -3.28
C ASN A 20 -22.02 3.59 -3.00
N ILE A 21 -20.96 3.46 -2.18
CA ILE A 21 -20.01 4.56 -1.89
C ILE A 21 -19.30 5.05 -3.15
N GLU A 22 -18.90 4.12 -4.02
CA GLU A 22 -18.30 4.40 -5.32
C GLU A 22 -19.27 3.96 -6.42
N ASN A 23 -19.61 4.87 -7.34
CA ASN A 23 -20.42 4.58 -8.50
C ASN A 23 -19.60 4.79 -9.76
N PHE A 24 -19.64 3.84 -10.69
CA PHE A 24 -18.87 3.89 -11.93
C PHE A 24 -19.81 3.95 -13.13
N TYR A 25 -19.51 4.82 -14.09
CA TYR A 25 -20.23 4.93 -15.35
C TYR A 25 -19.28 5.43 -16.45
N ILE A 26 -19.71 5.33 -17.71
CA ILE A 26 -18.96 5.80 -18.87
C ILE A 26 -19.54 7.15 -19.31
N ASP A 27 -18.67 8.12 -19.56
CA ASP A 27 -19.02 9.43 -20.12
C ASP A 27 -18.09 9.72 -21.30
N GLY A 28 -18.58 9.47 -22.52
CA GLY A 28 -17.78 9.58 -23.74
C GLY A 28 -16.62 8.60 -23.76
N THR A 29 -15.39 9.11 -23.70
CA THR A 29 -14.14 8.32 -23.70
C THR A 29 -13.59 8.05 -22.31
N ASP A 30 -14.30 8.50 -21.26
CA ASP A 30 -13.85 8.40 -19.88
C ASP A 30 -14.65 7.37 -19.09
N LEU A 31 -13.95 6.62 -18.23
CA LEU A 31 -14.52 5.96 -17.08
C LEU A 31 -14.60 6.98 -15.93
N VAL A 32 -15.80 7.19 -15.43
CA VAL A 32 -16.07 8.14 -14.36
C VAL A 32 -16.39 7.39 -13.08
N ARG A 33 -15.68 7.73 -12.00
CA ARG A 33 -15.98 7.32 -10.64
C ARG A 33 -16.59 8.50 -9.89
N LYS A 34 -17.81 8.32 -9.37
CA LYS A 34 -18.49 9.26 -8.47
C LYS A 34 -18.48 8.72 -7.04
N ILE A 35 -17.86 9.47 -6.13
CA ILE A 35 -17.89 9.22 -4.69
C ILE A 35 -19.03 10.03 -4.06
N ILE A 36 -19.85 9.39 -3.25
CA ILE A 36 -20.83 10.07 -2.39
C ILE A 36 -20.20 10.29 -1.01
N ARG A 37 -20.04 11.56 -0.62
CA ARG A 37 -19.57 11.96 0.72
C ARG A 37 -20.67 11.73 1.76
N ARG A 38 -20.30 11.62 3.03
CA ARG A 38 -21.27 11.51 4.15
C ARG A 38 -22.18 12.74 4.28
N SER A 39 -21.76 13.88 3.75
CA SER A 39 -22.58 15.09 3.62
C SER A 39 -23.68 14.99 2.55
N GLY A 40 -23.67 13.94 1.72
CA GLY A 40 -24.53 13.77 0.55
C GLY A 40 -23.99 14.42 -0.73
N SER A 41 -22.87 15.16 -0.67
CA SER A 41 -22.27 15.73 -1.89
C SER A 41 -21.55 14.66 -2.72
N GLY A 42 -21.58 14.82 -4.04
CA GLY A 42 -20.90 13.92 -4.97
C GLY A 42 -19.64 14.55 -5.55
N VAL A 43 -18.55 13.79 -5.64
CA VAL A 43 -17.31 14.20 -6.32
C VAL A 43 -16.97 13.19 -7.39
N THR A 44 -16.59 13.66 -8.58
CA THR A 44 -16.25 12.79 -9.71
C THR A 44 -14.77 12.83 -10.03
N SER A 45 -14.23 11.67 -10.40
CA SER A 45 -12.87 11.51 -10.92
C SER A 45 -12.93 10.69 -12.20
N ARG A 46 -12.02 10.98 -13.14
CA ARG A 46 -12.04 10.43 -14.49
C ARG A 46 -10.72 9.73 -14.82
N VAL A 47 -10.79 8.65 -15.57
CA VAL A 47 -9.67 7.97 -16.22
C VAL A 47 -10.09 7.57 -17.64
N PRO A 48 -9.18 7.48 -18.62
CA PRO A 48 -9.56 7.12 -19.99
C PRO A 48 -9.99 5.65 -20.09
N VAL A 49 -10.90 5.36 -21.01
CA VAL A 49 -11.15 3.99 -21.49
C VAL A 49 -9.95 3.55 -22.33
N LEU A 50 -9.28 2.47 -21.94
CA LEU A 50 -8.10 1.97 -22.68
C LEU A 50 -8.46 1.20 -23.96
N SER A 51 -9.55 0.45 -23.93
CA SER A 51 -10.05 -0.34 -25.06
C SER A 51 -11.56 -0.47 -24.97
N THR A 52 -12.24 -0.26 -26.09
CA THR A 52 -13.70 -0.44 -26.18
C THR A 52 -14.09 -1.93 -26.14
N GLN A 53 -13.19 -2.85 -26.47
CA GLN A 53 -13.42 -4.29 -26.42
C GLN A 53 -13.52 -4.82 -24.98
N ASP A 54 -12.95 -4.10 -24.01
CA ASP A 54 -12.99 -4.46 -22.59
C ASP A 54 -14.36 -4.14 -21.95
N LEU A 55 -15.21 -3.32 -22.59
CA LEU A 55 -16.49 -2.84 -22.07
C LEU A 55 -17.57 -3.92 -21.98
N GLU A 56 -17.46 -4.99 -22.78
CA GLU A 56 -18.49 -6.04 -22.85
C GLU A 56 -18.36 -7.12 -21.77
N ASN A 57 -17.19 -7.23 -21.12
CA ASN A 57 -16.85 -8.41 -20.31
C ASN A 57 -16.36 -8.12 -18.88
N LYS A 58 -16.14 -6.86 -18.51
CA LYS A 58 -15.60 -6.48 -17.20
C LYS A 58 -16.54 -5.54 -16.47
N ASN A 59 -16.60 -5.66 -15.14
CA ASN A 59 -17.27 -4.68 -14.31
C ASN A 59 -16.53 -3.33 -14.40
N LEU A 60 -17.27 -2.22 -14.49
CA LEU A 60 -16.74 -0.86 -14.57
C LEU A 60 -15.74 -0.50 -13.45
N HIS A 61 -15.91 -1.04 -12.24
CA HIS A 61 -14.91 -0.84 -11.17
C HIS A 61 -13.55 -1.48 -11.53
N GLU A 62 -13.56 -2.70 -12.06
CA GLU A 62 -12.34 -3.39 -12.49
C GLU A 62 -11.68 -2.69 -13.68
N LEU A 63 -12.49 -2.22 -14.63
CA LEU A 63 -12.03 -1.40 -15.75
C LEU A 63 -11.40 -0.09 -15.28
N TYR A 64 -12.03 0.59 -14.30
CA TYR A 64 -11.48 1.83 -13.77
C TYR A 64 -10.12 1.60 -13.12
N ASP A 65 -9.98 0.56 -12.29
CA ASP A 65 -8.70 0.19 -11.67
C ASP A 65 -7.63 -0.17 -12.71
N GLU A 66 -7.98 -0.94 -13.74
CA GLU A 66 -7.07 -1.33 -14.82
C GLU A 66 -6.62 -0.10 -15.64
N SER A 67 -7.58 0.76 -16.01
CA SER A 67 -7.32 2.04 -16.64
C SER A 67 -6.37 2.89 -15.81
N TRP A 68 -6.68 3.07 -14.52
CA TRP A 68 -5.86 3.86 -13.59
C TRP A 68 -4.44 3.33 -13.47
N LEU A 69 -4.26 2.00 -13.36
CA LEU A 69 -2.94 1.38 -13.28
C LEU A 69 -2.11 1.58 -14.56
N ARG A 70 -2.75 1.59 -15.73
CA ARG A 70 -2.08 1.74 -17.03
C ARG A 70 -1.91 3.19 -17.48
N MET A 71 -2.38 4.16 -16.70
CA MET A 71 -2.22 5.57 -17.03
C MET A 71 -0.74 5.95 -17.00
N LYS A 72 -0.20 6.41 -18.12
CA LYS A 72 1.19 6.91 -18.23
C LYS A 72 1.37 8.33 -17.69
N ASN A 73 0.29 9.09 -17.63
CA ASN A 73 0.27 10.45 -17.11
C ASN A 73 -0.58 10.50 -15.85
N ARG A 74 -0.13 11.26 -14.85
CA ARG A 74 -0.88 11.45 -13.62
C ARG A 74 -2.23 12.14 -13.92
N PRO A 75 -3.36 11.62 -13.42
CA PRO A 75 -4.67 12.20 -13.71
C PRO A 75 -4.82 13.61 -13.11
N ASN A 76 -5.43 14.51 -13.88
CA ASN A 76 -5.86 15.82 -13.39
C ASN A 76 -7.06 15.67 -12.44
N THR A 77 -7.25 16.62 -11.54
CA THR A 77 -8.44 16.69 -10.68
C THR A 77 -8.77 18.12 -10.33
N GLU A 78 -10.06 18.45 -10.40
CA GLU A 78 -10.59 19.70 -9.86
C GLU A 78 -10.57 19.61 -8.34
N LEU A 79 -9.50 20.14 -7.74
CA LEU A 79 -9.34 20.18 -6.31
C LEU A 79 -10.19 21.30 -5.73
N THR A 80 -10.86 21.02 -4.62
CA THR A 80 -11.57 22.03 -3.83
C THR A 80 -10.58 22.91 -3.07
N THR A 81 -11.09 23.93 -2.37
CA THR A 81 -10.29 24.73 -1.43
C THR A 81 -9.87 23.93 -0.18
N GLU A 82 -10.45 22.77 0.06
CA GLU A 82 -10.09 21.87 1.16
C GLU A 82 -8.69 21.30 0.92
N SER A 83 -7.84 21.33 1.95
CA SER A 83 -6.47 20.81 1.86
C SER A 83 -6.10 20.05 3.12
N ILE A 84 -5.23 19.06 2.96
CA ILE A 84 -4.73 18.24 4.06
C ILE A 84 -3.20 18.16 3.98
N ASN A 85 -2.52 18.55 5.06
CA ASN A 85 -1.07 18.47 5.15
C ASN A 85 -0.66 17.09 5.66
N ILE A 86 0.11 16.35 4.88
CA ILE A 86 0.44 14.96 5.10
C ILE A 86 1.92 14.85 5.49
N ALA A 87 2.19 14.07 6.53
CA ALA A 87 3.53 13.62 6.86
C ALA A 87 3.62 12.10 6.69
N ASP A 88 4.63 11.59 5.97
CA ASP A 88 4.88 10.16 5.82
C ASP A 88 6.19 9.76 6.50
N LEU A 89 6.06 9.05 7.63
CA LEU A 89 7.17 8.58 8.45
C LEU A 89 7.52 7.14 8.03
N PHE A 90 8.80 6.88 7.75
CA PHE A 90 9.23 5.61 7.15
C PHE A 90 8.58 5.41 5.77
N SER A 91 8.60 6.49 4.98
CA SER A 91 7.81 6.65 3.76
C SER A 91 8.08 5.60 2.67
N GLY A 92 9.26 4.98 2.69
CA GLY A 92 9.74 4.14 1.59
C GLY A 92 9.66 4.90 0.27
N CYS A 93 9.17 4.23 -0.78
CA CYS A 93 8.89 4.91 -2.04
C CYS A 93 7.54 5.66 -2.04
N GLY A 94 6.73 5.56 -0.99
CA GLY A 94 5.45 6.26 -0.88
C GLY A 94 4.22 5.47 -1.37
N GLY A 95 4.23 4.14 -1.26
CA GLY A 95 3.05 3.31 -1.56
C GLY A 95 1.82 3.66 -0.71
N LEU A 96 2.02 3.94 0.59
CA LEU A 96 0.95 4.45 1.46
C LEU A 96 0.46 5.82 1.00
N SER A 97 1.39 6.76 0.81
CA SER A 97 1.12 8.11 0.31
C SER A 97 0.39 8.15 -1.03
N LEU A 98 0.69 7.24 -1.95
CA LEU A 98 0.00 7.15 -3.24
C LEU A 98 -1.49 6.84 -3.08
N GLY A 99 -1.83 5.89 -2.21
CA GLY A 99 -3.23 5.57 -1.95
C GLY A 99 -3.98 6.71 -1.27
N VAL A 100 -3.35 7.39 -0.30
CA VAL A 100 -3.93 8.57 0.34
C VAL A 100 -4.09 9.72 -0.64
N TRP A 101 -3.11 9.94 -1.52
CA TRP A 101 -3.21 10.91 -2.61
C TRP A 101 -4.41 10.60 -3.51
N GLU A 102 -4.58 9.35 -3.93
CA GLU A 102 -5.70 8.93 -4.78
C GLU A 102 -7.05 9.07 -4.05
N ALA A 103 -7.11 8.85 -2.74
CA ALA A 103 -8.32 9.05 -1.94
C ALA A 103 -8.67 10.53 -1.84
N CYS A 104 -7.68 11.39 -1.57
CA CYS A 104 -7.86 12.84 -1.58
C CYS A 104 -8.34 13.30 -2.95
N ARG A 105 -7.71 12.81 -4.02
CA ARG A 105 -8.10 13.08 -5.40
C ARG A 105 -9.54 12.66 -5.69
N ALA A 106 -9.94 11.44 -5.32
CA ALA A 106 -11.30 10.93 -5.50
C ALA A 106 -12.34 11.75 -4.72
N LEU A 107 -11.93 12.33 -3.60
CA LEU A 107 -12.74 13.22 -2.78
C LEU A 107 -12.63 14.70 -3.20
N GLY A 108 -11.74 15.09 -4.12
CA GLY A 108 -11.51 16.50 -4.46
C GLY A 108 -10.84 17.31 -3.34
N ILE A 109 -10.13 16.65 -2.42
CA ILE A 109 -9.31 17.29 -1.37
C ILE A 109 -7.91 17.50 -1.92
N ASN A 110 -7.28 18.65 -1.67
CA ASN A 110 -5.91 18.93 -2.08
C ASN A 110 -4.87 18.34 -1.10
N PRO A 111 -4.15 17.26 -1.45
CA PRO A 111 -3.11 16.71 -0.60
C PRO A 111 -1.81 17.53 -0.72
N ARG A 112 -1.31 18.05 0.40
CA ARG A 112 0.00 18.69 0.49
C ARG A 112 0.93 17.80 1.30
N PHE A 113 2.05 17.37 0.74
CA PHE A 113 3.02 16.57 1.47
C PHE A 113 3.99 17.51 2.18
N SER A 114 3.87 17.67 3.49
CA SER A 114 4.68 18.63 4.24
C SER A 114 5.93 18.02 4.84
N PHE A 115 5.93 16.71 5.08
CA PHE A 115 7.09 16.03 5.65
C PHE A 115 7.20 14.59 5.15
N ALA A 116 8.42 14.17 4.79
CA ALA A 116 8.73 12.77 4.51
C ALA A 116 10.03 12.38 5.19
N CYS A 117 10.10 11.17 5.75
CA CYS A 117 11.32 10.66 6.36
C CYS A 117 11.53 9.20 6.00
N ASP A 118 12.74 8.87 5.52
CA ASP A 118 13.18 7.49 5.33
C ASP A 118 14.71 7.40 5.37
N LEU A 119 15.23 6.27 5.85
CA LEU A 119 16.66 5.99 5.86
C LEU A 119 17.20 5.62 4.49
N ASN A 120 16.38 5.02 3.63
CA ASN A 120 16.77 4.60 2.30
C ASN A 120 16.68 5.79 1.32
N GLU A 121 17.84 6.33 0.97
CA GLU A 121 17.99 7.44 0.01
C GLU A 121 17.30 7.16 -1.34
N ALA A 122 17.41 5.92 -1.86
CA ALA A 122 16.80 5.57 -3.13
C ALA A 122 15.27 5.56 -3.03
N ALA A 123 14.72 5.09 -1.90
CA ALA A 123 13.29 5.09 -1.66
C ALA A 123 12.76 6.53 -1.52
N LEU A 124 13.43 7.35 -0.72
CA LEU A 124 13.06 8.75 -0.52
C LEU A 124 13.19 9.56 -1.81
N SER A 125 14.19 9.30 -2.65
CA SER A 125 14.32 9.93 -3.97
C SER A 125 13.16 9.55 -4.91
N VAL A 126 12.59 8.34 -4.80
CA VAL A 126 11.36 7.98 -5.52
C VAL A 126 10.18 8.77 -4.97
N TYR A 127 10.06 8.83 -3.64
CA TYR A 127 9.00 9.56 -2.97
C TYR A 127 8.98 11.04 -3.42
N GLU A 128 10.13 11.72 -3.41
CA GLU A 128 10.26 13.14 -3.78
C GLU A 128 9.81 13.44 -5.21
N LYS A 129 10.13 12.55 -6.16
CA LYS A 129 9.69 12.67 -7.56
C LYS A 129 8.17 12.64 -7.71
N ASN A 130 7.46 11.98 -6.79
CA ASN A 130 6.02 11.76 -6.87
C ASN A 130 5.22 12.71 -5.96
N PHE A 131 5.79 13.21 -4.88
CA PHE A 131 5.02 13.95 -3.88
C PHE A 131 5.58 15.33 -3.56
N SER A 132 6.81 15.62 -3.99
CA SER A 132 7.49 16.92 -3.81
C SER A 132 7.28 17.51 -2.41
N PRO A 133 7.67 16.79 -1.34
CA PRO A 133 7.37 17.22 0.01
C PRO A 133 8.07 18.55 0.35
N ASP A 134 7.44 19.37 1.19
CA ASP A 134 8.04 20.64 1.64
C ASP A 134 9.38 20.42 2.36
N PHE A 135 9.51 19.30 3.08
CA PHE A 135 10.75 18.87 3.71
C PHE A 135 10.91 17.35 3.71
N SER A 136 12.05 16.87 3.24
CA SER A 136 12.47 15.47 3.33
C SER A 136 13.62 15.29 4.31
N LEU A 137 13.61 14.19 5.05
CA LEU A 137 14.67 13.81 5.97
C LEU A 137 15.22 12.43 5.65
N ASN A 138 16.43 12.39 5.06
CA ASN A 138 17.16 11.14 4.79
C ASN A 138 18.06 10.70 5.96
N GLU A 139 17.53 10.64 7.17
CA GLU A 139 18.24 10.20 8.37
C GLU A 139 17.31 9.42 9.30
N SER A 140 17.87 8.80 10.36
CA SER A 140 17.02 8.17 11.37
C SER A 140 16.19 9.25 12.05
N ILE A 141 14.87 9.06 12.03
CA ILE A 141 13.93 9.93 12.74
C ILE A 141 14.26 10.06 14.23
N GLU A 142 14.91 9.06 14.84
CA GLU A 142 15.33 9.08 16.24
C GLU A 142 16.33 10.18 16.56
N LYS A 143 17.13 10.63 15.58
CA LYS A 143 18.07 11.74 15.78
C LYS A 143 17.35 13.09 15.89
N HIS A 144 16.23 13.22 15.20
CA HIS A 144 15.51 14.50 15.05
C HIS A 144 14.27 14.61 15.93
N ILE A 145 13.68 13.47 16.26
CA ILE A 145 12.55 13.31 17.18
C ILE A 145 13.08 12.56 18.39
N ASN A 146 13.97 13.20 19.16
CA ASN A 146 14.75 12.58 20.21
C ASN A 146 14.23 12.87 21.63
N GLY A 147 13.17 13.66 21.78
CA GLY A 147 12.53 13.90 23.08
C GLY A 147 11.74 12.69 23.57
N GLU A 148 11.56 12.62 24.89
CA GLU A 148 10.63 11.69 25.51
C GLU A 148 9.19 12.21 25.42
N LEU A 149 8.20 11.32 25.53
CA LEU A 149 6.79 11.74 25.54
C LEU A 149 6.50 12.67 26.71
N GLY A 150 5.76 13.74 26.46
CA GLY A 150 5.44 14.80 27.43
C GLY A 150 6.62 15.71 27.81
N ALA A 151 7.83 15.47 27.30
CA ALA A 151 8.98 16.33 27.56
C ALA A 151 8.89 17.64 26.76
N PRO A 152 9.52 18.74 27.23
CA PRO A 152 9.72 19.95 26.44
C PRO A 152 10.43 19.68 25.11
N LEU A 153 10.27 20.60 24.16
CA LEU A 153 10.93 20.50 22.84
C LEU A 153 12.45 20.44 22.98
N THR A 154 13.06 19.49 22.29
CA THR A 154 14.51 19.48 22.10
C THR A 154 14.91 20.45 20.98
N VAL A 155 16.21 20.76 20.89
CA VAL A 155 16.74 21.59 19.80
C VAL A 155 16.48 20.96 18.43
N GLU A 156 16.61 19.64 18.31
CA GLU A 156 16.38 18.94 17.04
C GLU A 156 14.88 18.91 16.67
N GLU A 157 14.00 18.71 17.64
CA GLU A 157 12.55 18.77 17.42
C GLU A 157 12.10 20.17 17.02
N GLN A 158 12.68 21.22 17.62
CA GLN A 158 12.41 22.59 17.23
C GLN A 158 12.81 22.84 15.77
N ARG A 159 13.96 22.34 15.32
CA ARG A 159 14.39 22.45 13.91
C ARG A 159 13.39 21.80 12.95
N ILE A 160 12.79 20.67 13.33
CA ILE A 160 11.74 20.04 12.54
C ILE A 160 10.49 20.92 12.49
N LYS A 161 10.04 21.48 13.61
CA LYS A 161 8.89 22.41 13.65
C LYS A 161 9.12 23.72 12.91
N ASP A 162 10.37 24.15 12.81
CA ASP A 162 10.72 25.35 12.04
C ASP A 162 10.55 25.12 10.53
N LYS A 163 10.85 23.92 10.03
CA LYS A 163 10.70 23.53 8.62
C LYS A 163 9.29 23.05 8.27
N VAL A 164 8.67 22.30 9.16
CA VAL A 164 7.34 21.70 8.97
C VAL A 164 6.33 22.46 9.83
N LYS A 165 5.49 23.28 9.19
CA LYS A 165 4.58 24.16 9.94
C LYS A 165 3.30 23.48 10.41
N LYS A 166 2.75 22.56 9.61
CA LYS A 166 1.45 21.96 9.86
C LYS A 166 1.41 20.52 9.35
N ILE A 167 0.82 19.63 10.14
CA ILE A 167 0.50 18.26 9.74
C ILE A 167 -0.93 17.97 10.19
N ASP A 168 -1.80 17.62 9.25
CA ASP A 168 -3.18 17.21 9.47
C ASP A 168 -3.34 15.68 9.48
N PHE A 169 -2.48 14.97 8.74
CA PHE A 169 -2.51 13.52 8.62
C PHE A 169 -1.10 12.92 8.67
N ILE A 170 -0.84 12.07 9.66
CA ILE A 170 0.39 11.26 9.72
C ILE A 170 0.14 9.88 9.10
N LEU A 171 1.02 9.48 8.18
CA LEU A 171 1.20 8.12 7.71
C LEU A 171 2.48 7.55 8.33
N ALA A 172 2.47 6.28 8.74
CA ALA A 172 3.66 5.64 9.26
C ALA A 172 3.72 4.15 8.93
N GLY A 173 4.85 3.68 8.38
CA GLY A 173 5.15 2.27 8.17
C GLY A 173 6.41 1.80 8.92
N PRO A 174 6.46 1.89 10.26
CA PRO A 174 7.68 1.60 11.00
C PRO A 174 8.12 0.13 10.82
N PRO A 175 9.40 -0.13 10.52
CA PRO A 175 9.88 -1.47 10.21
C PRO A 175 9.74 -2.42 11.39
N CYS A 176 9.19 -3.61 11.12
CA CYS A 176 8.97 -4.65 12.12
C CYS A 176 10.00 -5.79 11.98
N GLN A 177 11.23 -5.55 12.45
CA GLN A 177 12.38 -6.44 12.20
C GLN A 177 12.38 -7.79 12.97
N GLY A 178 11.38 -8.09 13.79
CA GLY A 178 11.37 -9.28 14.65
C GLY A 178 10.15 -10.18 14.56
N HIS A 179 9.38 -10.13 13.47
CA HIS A 179 8.22 -11.01 13.21
C HIS A 179 8.29 -11.73 11.86
N SER A 180 9.47 -11.87 11.25
CA SER A 180 9.65 -12.91 10.25
C SER A 180 9.82 -14.25 10.98
N ASP A 181 9.08 -15.27 10.56
CA ASP A 181 9.13 -16.64 11.12
C ASP A 181 10.55 -17.25 11.14
N LEU A 182 11.51 -16.59 10.47
CA LEU A 182 12.89 -17.04 10.26
C LEU A 182 13.92 -16.49 11.26
N ASN A 183 13.61 -15.45 12.04
CA ASN A 183 14.56 -14.82 12.97
C ASN A 183 14.10 -14.87 14.43
N ASN A 184 13.59 -16.02 14.86
CA ASN A 184 13.50 -16.34 16.28
C ASN A 184 14.89 -16.69 16.79
N HIS A 185 15.64 -15.74 17.35
CA HIS A 185 16.45 -15.91 18.56
C HIS A 185 17.25 -14.63 18.82
N THR A 186 17.17 -14.15 20.07
CA THR A 186 17.96 -13.08 20.71
C THR A 186 17.55 -11.62 20.44
N ARG A 187 16.84 -11.01 21.41
CA ARG A 187 17.33 -9.92 22.29
C ARG A 187 16.17 -9.37 23.14
N ARG A 188 16.35 -9.37 24.46
CA ARG A 188 15.36 -8.95 25.48
C ARG A 188 15.28 -7.43 25.72
N LYS A 189 15.92 -6.62 24.88
CA LYS A 189 15.75 -5.15 24.81
C LYS A 189 15.69 -4.79 23.34
N ASP A 190 14.49 -4.52 22.86
CA ASP A 190 14.29 -4.42 21.43
C ASP A 190 14.32 -2.96 20.94
N PRO A 191 15.25 -2.59 20.03
CA PRO A 191 15.23 -1.27 19.39
C PRO A 191 13.92 -0.99 18.60
N ARG A 192 13.08 -2.00 18.32
CA ARG A 192 11.74 -1.86 17.72
C ARG A 192 10.76 -1.01 18.54
N ASN A 193 10.92 -0.99 19.86
CA ASN A 193 10.09 -0.17 20.76
C ASN A 193 10.28 1.32 20.47
N ALA A 194 11.48 1.73 20.03
CA ALA A 194 11.82 3.13 19.88
C ALA A 194 11.04 3.78 18.72
N LEU A 195 10.88 3.11 17.58
CA LEU A 195 10.35 3.73 16.35
C LEU A 195 8.85 4.04 16.41
N LEU A 196 8.01 3.16 16.96
CA LEU A 196 6.59 3.46 17.20
C LEU A 196 6.42 4.58 18.24
N MET A 197 7.32 4.66 19.21
CA MET A 197 7.32 5.76 20.17
C MET A 197 7.81 7.07 19.55
N ARG A 198 8.66 7.03 18.51
CA ARG A 198 8.95 8.21 17.69
C ARG A 198 7.71 8.69 16.94
N VAL A 199 6.89 7.79 16.39
CA VAL A 199 5.58 8.17 15.80
C VAL A 199 4.70 8.85 16.85
N SER A 200 4.61 8.28 18.06
CA SER A 200 3.89 8.91 19.20
C SER A 200 4.40 10.32 19.49
N ARG A 201 5.72 10.50 19.50
CA ARG A 201 6.31 11.82 19.73
C ARG A 201 5.96 12.80 18.62
N VAL A 202 5.97 12.40 17.34
CA VAL A 202 5.49 13.27 16.25
C VAL A 202 4.01 13.64 16.42
N ILE A 203 3.17 12.69 16.86
CA ILE A 203 1.77 12.96 17.19
C ILE A 203 1.65 14.04 18.27
N GLU A 204 2.45 13.97 19.35
CA GLU A 204 2.46 15.01 20.38
C GLU A 204 2.85 16.39 19.84
N LEU A 205 3.90 16.43 18.99
CA LEU A 205 4.50 17.65 18.48
C LEU A 205 3.57 18.45 17.56
N PHE A 206 2.76 17.74 16.76
CA PHE A 206 1.96 18.32 15.68
C PHE A 206 0.44 18.19 15.86
N GLN A 207 -0.03 17.30 16.73
CA GLN A 207 -1.45 17.09 17.00
C GLN A 207 -2.31 16.94 15.72
N PRO A 208 -1.99 15.99 14.81
CA PRO A 208 -2.74 15.83 13.58
C PRO A 208 -4.22 15.48 13.82
N SER A 209 -5.07 15.69 12.81
CA SER A 209 -6.47 15.27 12.90
C SER A 209 -6.63 13.76 12.69
N SER A 210 -5.71 13.15 11.92
CA SER A 210 -5.73 11.73 11.58
C SER A 210 -4.33 11.11 11.61
N VAL A 211 -4.26 9.83 11.91
CA VAL A 211 -3.04 9.02 11.90
C VAL A 211 -3.36 7.65 11.31
N LEU A 212 -2.57 7.20 10.35
CA LEU A 212 -2.64 5.86 9.79
C LEU A 212 -1.29 5.18 9.98
N VAL A 213 -1.27 4.08 10.74
CA VAL A 213 -0.06 3.26 10.91
C VAL A 213 -0.26 1.90 10.26
N GLU A 214 0.68 1.50 9.42
CA GLU A 214 0.75 0.20 8.78
C GLU A 214 1.77 -0.71 9.48
N ASN A 215 1.48 -2.01 9.49
CA ASN A 215 2.45 -3.02 9.83
C ASN A 215 2.14 -4.42 9.26
N VAL A 216 3.01 -5.39 9.52
CA VAL A 216 2.74 -6.80 9.23
C VAL A 216 1.69 -7.38 10.21
N PRO A 217 0.88 -8.38 9.81
CA PRO A 217 -0.14 -8.98 10.67
C PRO A 217 0.38 -9.51 12.02
N GLY A 218 1.64 -9.94 12.06
CA GLY A 218 2.29 -10.45 13.27
C GLY A 218 2.41 -9.45 14.42
N ILE A 219 2.24 -8.14 14.18
CA ILE A 219 2.28 -7.11 15.23
C ILE A 219 1.22 -7.31 16.31
N ILE A 220 0.10 -7.98 15.99
CA ILE A 220 -0.95 -8.33 16.95
C ILE A 220 -0.41 -9.20 18.08
N HIS A 221 0.66 -9.97 17.81
CA HIS A 221 1.33 -10.84 18.77
C HIS A 221 2.60 -10.20 19.35
N ASP A 222 2.72 -8.88 19.28
CA ASP A 222 3.82 -8.16 19.92
C ASP A 222 3.89 -8.48 21.42
N LYS A 223 5.07 -8.90 21.87
CA LYS A 223 5.36 -9.22 23.26
C LYS A 223 6.17 -8.13 23.96
N SER A 224 6.67 -7.13 23.24
CA SER A 224 7.47 -6.06 23.83
C SER A 224 6.62 -5.06 24.62
N GLY A 225 5.33 -4.98 24.30
CA GLY A 225 4.38 -4.06 24.92
C GLY A 225 4.31 -2.68 24.27
N SER A 226 5.22 -2.36 23.34
CA SER A 226 5.24 -1.04 22.70
C SER A 226 4.05 -0.79 21.81
N PHE A 227 3.48 -1.82 21.21
CA PHE A 227 2.23 -1.63 20.47
C PHE A 227 1.06 -1.24 21.39
N LYS A 228 1.00 -1.83 22.59
CA LYS A 228 0.03 -1.46 23.62
C LYS A 228 0.29 -0.04 24.14
N GLU A 229 1.55 0.33 24.33
CA GLU A 229 1.95 1.67 24.76
C GLU A 229 1.58 2.74 23.73
N PHE A 230 1.84 2.50 22.45
CA PHE A 230 1.40 3.35 21.34
C PHE A 230 -0.13 3.56 21.36
N LYS A 231 -0.91 2.48 21.49
CA LYS A 231 -2.38 2.57 21.58
C LYS A 231 -2.85 3.33 22.82
N ASN A 232 -2.19 3.15 23.96
CA ASN A 232 -2.50 3.93 25.16
C ASN A 232 -2.18 5.40 24.94
N HIS A 233 -1.06 5.72 24.29
CA HIS A 233 -0.68 7.07 23.96
C HIS A 233 -1.70 7.76 23.03
N LEU A 234 -2.21 7.07 22.00
CA LEU A 234 -3.30 7.59 21.18
C LEU A 234 -4.53 7.97 22.04
N LYS A 235 -4.91 7.13 23.01
CA LYS A 235 -6.02 7.44 23.94
C LYS A 235 -5.73 8.65 24.81
N THR A 236 -4.52 8.76 25.37
CA THR A 236 -4.17 9.92 26.22
C THR A 236 -4.12 11.22 25.42
N GLN A 237 -3.79 11.14 24.13
CA GLN A 237 -3.86 12.27 23.19
C GLN A 237 -5.30 12.51 22.64
N GLY A 238 -6.31 11.79 23.13
CA GLY A 238 -7.71 12.01 22.79
C GLY A 238 -8.13 11.51 21.41
N TYR A 239 -7.43 10.53 20.85
CA TYR A 239 -7.83 9.91 19.58
C TYR A 239 -8.79 8.75 19.81
N TYR A 240 -9.79 8.67 18.93
CA TYR A 240 -10.52 7.44 18.65
C TYR A 240 -9.72 6.65 17.62
N PHE A 241 -9.74 5.33 17.69
CA PHE A 241 -9.09 4.50 16.68
C PHE A 241 -9.80 3.16 16.52
N ASP A 242 -9.62 2.57 15.34
CA ASP A 242 -9.99 1.20 15.03
C ASP A 242 -8.84 0.51 14.28
N GLU A 243 -8.81 -0.81 14.32
CA GLU A 243 -7.71 -1.63 13.79
C GLU A 243 -8.21 -2.79 12.92
N ILE A 244 -7.48 -3.11 11.86
CA ILE A 244 -7.90 -4.16 10.92
C ILE A 244 -6.70 -4.84 10.24
N VAL A 245 -6.87 -6.12 9.88
CA VAL A 245 -5.99 -6.78 8.90
C VAL A 245 -6.71 -6.86 7.55
N LEU A 246 -6.19 -6.13 6.57
CA LEU A 246 -6.71 -6.17 5.20
C LEU A 246 -5.98 -7.24 4.37
N ASN A 247 -6.72 -7.92 3.50
CA ASN A 247 -6.17 -8.79 2.46
C ASN A 247 -6.29 -8.07 1.11
N ALA A 248 -5.16 -7.68 0.52
CA ALA A 248 -5.10 -6.97 -0.76
C ALA A 248 -5.82 -7.72 -1.89
N GLU A 249 -5.73 -9.05 -1.88
CA GLU A 249 -6.42 -9.92 -2.86
C GLU A 249 -7.93 -9.71 -2.88
N LYS A 250 -8.54 -9.54 -1.70
CA LYS A 250 -9.99 -9.36 -1.56
C LYS A 250 -10.46 -7.94 -1.91
N LEU A 251 -9.52 -7.03 -2.17
CA LEU A 251 -9.75 -5.60 -2.36
C LEU A 251 -9.23 -5.12 -3.73
N GLY A 252 -9.18 -6.01 -4.71
CA GLY A 252 -8.86 -5.70 -6.10
C GLY A 252 -7.37 -5.70 -6.44
N VAL A 253 -6.47 -6.03 -5.51
CA VAL A 253 -5.05 -6.17 -5.84
C VAL A 253 -4.77 -7.60 -6.29
N SER A 254 -4.06 -7.77 -7.41
CA SER A 254 -3.68 -9.08 -7.95
C SER A 254 -2.52 -9.75 -7.17
N GLN A 255 -2.60 -9.76 -5.84
CA GLN A 255 -1.53 -10.23 -4.96
C GLN A 255 -2.08 -10.75 -3.63
N ALA A 256 -1.64 -11.93 -3.22
CA ALA A 256 -1.87 -12.45 -1.88
C ALA A 256 -0.96 -11.71 -0.86
N ARG A 257 -1.42 -10.57 -0.34
CA ARG A 257 -0.70 -9.76 0.67
C ARG A 257 -1.65 -9.29 1.76
N ARG A 258 -1.31 -9.61 3.01
CA ARG A 258 -2.03 -9.14 4.21
C ARG A 258 -1.23 -8.08 4.94
N ARG A 259 -1.91 -7.03 5.43
CA ARG A 259 -1.33 -5.97 6.25
C ARG A 259 -2.26 -5.55 7.37
N TYR A 260 -1.66 -5.24 8.50
CA TYR A 260 -2.33 -4.69 9.66
C TYR A 260 -2.31 -3.17 9.58
N PHE A 261 -3.42 -2.55 9.95
CA PHE A 261 -3.57 -1.10 10.00
C PHE A 261 -4.25 -0.70 11.30
N ILE A 262 -3.84 0.44 11.82
CA ILE A 262 -4.60 1.21 12.82
C ILE A 262 -4.86 2.60 12.23
N PHE A 263 -6.13 2.99 12.20
CA PHE A 263 -6.54 4.33 11.83
C PHE A 263 -7.02 5.04 13.08
N ALA A 264 -6.41 6.18 13.41
CA ALA A 264 -6.78 7.02 14.53
C ALA A 264 -7.23 8.40 14.05
N SER A 265 -8.24 8.99 14.71
CA SER A 265 -8.71 10.35 14.43
C SER A 265 -9.12 11.08 15.72
N LYS A 266 -9.04 12.42 15.70
CA LYS A 266 -9.62 13.28 16.74
C LYS A 266 -11.16 13.22 16.79
N THR A 267 -11.76 12.69 15.72
CA THR A 267 -13.20 12.40 15.65
C THR A 267 -13.45 10.89 15.67
N PRO A 268 -14.66 10.42 16.00
CA PRO A 268 -14.97 8.99 15.96
C PRO A 268 -14.62 8.34 14.62
N VAL A 269 -13.86 7.24 14.68
CA VAL A 269 -13.47 6.45 13.50
C VAL A 269 -14.62 5.52 13.12
N SER A 270 -14.99 5.51 11.84
CA SER A 270 -15.96 4.54 11.33
C SER A 270 -15.37 3.14 11.39
N SER A 271 -16.19 2.11 11.65
CA SER A 271 -15.66 0.76 11.77
C SER A 271 -14.91 0.35 10.50
N LEU A 272 -13.65 -0.06 10.65
CA LEU A 272 -12.82 -0.47 9.53
C LEU A 272 -13.25 -1.82 8.96
N ASN A 273 -13.98 -2.64 9.72
CA ASN A 273 -14.53 -3.91 9.22
C ASN A 273 -15.47 -3.71 8.03
N GLN A 274 -16.17 -2.59 7.99
CA GLN A 274 -17.02 -2.19 6.86
C GLN A 274 -16.25 -2.05 5.54
N ILE A 275 -14.91 -1.88 5.58
CA ILE A 275 -14.12 -1.83 4.35
C ILE A 275 -14.23 -3.15 3.57
N ASN A 276 -14.19 -4.28 4.27
CA ASN A 276 -14.37 -5.58 3.63
C ASN A 276 -15.80 -5.80 3.14
N GLU A 277 -16.79 -5.16 3.76
CA GLU A 277 -18.19 -5.27 3.37
C GLU A 277 -18.47 -4.44 2.11
N PHE A 278 -17.98 -3.20 2.08
CA PHE A 278 -18.30 -2.24 1.02
C PHE A 278 -17.39 -2.31 -0.20
N TYR A 279 -16.14 -2.75 -0.05
CA TYR A 279 -15.14 -2.66 -1.11
C TYR A 279 -14.57 -4.02 -1.54
N SER A 280 -15.14 -5.14 -1.06
CA SER A 280 -14.64 -6.44 -1.48
C SER A 280 -14.91 -6.67 -2.97
N THR A 281 -13.90 -7.23 -3.65
CA THR A 281 -13.98 -7.61 -5.04
C THR A 281 -13.71 -9.11 -5.20
N ASN A 282 -13.99 -9.61 -6.40
CA ASN A 282 -13.44 -10.89 -6.83
C ASN A 282 -11.91 -10.82 -6.87
N SER A 283 -11.28 -11.98 -6.66
CA SER A 283 -9.82 -12.14 -6.77
C SER A 283 -9.38 -11.90 -8.21
N ARG A 284 -8.33 -11.10 -8.41
CA ARG A 284 -7.81 -10.75 -9.73
C ARG A 284 -6.56 -11.59 -10.07
N PRO A 285 -6.49 -12.20 -11.26
CA PRO A 285 -5.32 -12.96 -11.68
C PRO A 285 -4.17 -12.04 -12.07
N ILE A 286 -2.91 -12.54 -12.06
CA ILE A 286 -1.77 -11.70 -12.47
C ILE A 286 -1.93 -11.16 -13.90
N SER A 287 -2.60 -11.92 -14.78
CA SER A 287 -2.89 -11.51 -16.15
C SER A 287 -3.64 -10.18 -16.22
N TRP A 288 -4.51 -9.89 -15.27
CA TRP A 288 -5.18 -8.59 -15.17
C TRP A 288 -4.16 -7.44 -15.01
N ALA A 289 -3.13 -7.65 -14.18
CA ALA A 289 -2.15 -6.62 -13.86
C ALA A 289 -1.07 -6.43 -14.94
N ILE A 290 -0.65 -7.51 -15.62
CA ILE A 290 0.58 -7.53 -16.43
C ILE A 290 0.43 -8.10 -17.85
N SER A 291 -0.78 -8.44 -18.32
CA SER A 291 -0.96 -8.98 -19.68
C SER A 291 -0.47 -8.03 -20.78
N ASP A 292 -0.70 -6.73 -20.62
CA ASP A 292 -0.23 -5.70 -21.54
C ASP A 292 1.31 -5.57 -21.56
N LEU A 293 2.00 -6.09 -20.54
CA LEU A 293 3.46 -6.01 -20.42
C LEU A 293 4.19 -7.21 -21.00
N VAL A 294 3.48 -8.29 -21.37
CA VAL A 294 4.11 -9.51 -21.94
C VAL A 294 4.81 -9.21 -23.26
N GLU A 295 4.22 -8.33 -24.08
CA GLU A 295 4.74 -7.91 -25.38
C GLU A 295 5.57 -6.63 -25.31
N ASN A 296 5.64 -5.99 -24.14
CA ASN A 296 6.35 -4.72 -23.97
C ASN A 296 7.84 -4.98 -23.66
N VAL A 297 8.70 -4.74 -24.65
CA VAL A 297 10.12 -5.10 -24.64
C VAL A 297 11.01 -3.87 -24.40
N GLY A 298 10.69 -3.06 -23.38
CA GLY A 298 11.58 -1.98 -22.96
C GLY A 298 12.99 -2.54 -22.64
N ASP A 299 14.03 -1.79 -23.01
CA ASP A 299 15.43 -2.18 -22.84
C ASP A 299 16.06 -1.66 -21.55
N ASP A 300 15.36 -0.81 -20.81
CA ASP A 300 15.80 -0.25 -19.55
C ASP A 300 15.69 -1.26 -18.38
N ILE A 301 16.29 -0.90 -17.24
CA ILE A 301 16.36 -1.77 -16.06
C ILE A 301 14.97 -2.05 -15.45
N PHE A 302 14.04 -1.11 -15.56
CA PHE A 302 12.68 -1.23 -15.00
C PHE A 302 11.84 -2.23 -15.82
N ASN A 303 12.06 -2.30 -17.12
CA ASN A 303 11.37 -3.21 -18.05
C ASN A 303 12.09 -4.54 -18.30
N THR A 304 13.29 -4.75 -17.74
CA THR A 304 14.06 -5.99 -17.91
C THR A 304 14.16 -6.82 -16.63
N ALA A 305 14.10 -8.15 -16.78
CA ALA A 305 14.24 -9.07 -15.66
C ALA A 305 15.71 -9.21 -15.20
N SER A 306 15.90 -9.82 -14.04
CA SER A 306 17.24 -10.19 -13.56
C SER A 306 17.89 -11.23 -14.48
N GLU A 307 19.19 -11.08 -14.70
CA GLU A 307 20.02 -12.15 -15.25
C GLU A 307 20.26 -13.24 -14.21
N HIS A 308 20.09 -14.50 -14.64
CA HIS A 308 20.22 -15.68 -13.80
C HIS A 308 21.49 -16.46 -14.14
N SER A 309 22.04 -17.18 -13.15
CA SER A 309 23.12 -18.14 -13.39
C SER A 309 22.65 -19.24 -14.35
N LEU A 310 23.60 -19.90 -15.02
CA LEU A 310 23.30 -21.00 -15.95
C LEU A 310 22.43 -22.08 -15.30
N GLU A 311 22.72 -22.44 -14.05
CA GLU A 311 21.94 -23.43 -13.30
C GLU A 311 20.51 -22.95 -13.01
N ASN A 312 20.30 -21.67 -12.69
CA ASN A 312 18.94 -21.15 -12.50
C ASN A 312 18.19 -21.00 -13.82
N LYS A 313 18.88 -20.70 -14.93
CA LYS A 313 18.29 -20.73 -16.27
C LYS A 313 17.83 -22.16 -16.62
N ARG A 314 18.66 -23.18 -16.36
CA ARG A 314 18.29 -24.61 -16.51
C ARG A 314 17.05 -24.99 -15.70
N ARG A 315 16.94 -24.53 -14.45
CA ARG A 315 15.75 -24.77 -13.61
C ARG A 315 14.49 -24.12 -14.16
N ILE A 316 14.60 -22.90 -14.69
CA ILE A 316 13.48 -22.24 -15.37
C ILE A 316 13.09 -23.05 -16.60
N GLU A 317 14.04 -23.42 -17.45
CA GLU A 317 13.80 -24.23 -18.65
C GLU A 317 13.03 -25.52 -18.31
N TYR A 318 13.48 -26.25 -17.29
CA TYR A 318 12.84 -27.47 -16.81
C TYR A 318 11.36 -27.27 -16.44
N LEU A 319 10.99 -26.16 -15.80
CA LEU A 319 9.60 -25.85 -15.48
C LEU A 319 8.73 -25.69 -16.73
N PHE A 320 9.28 -25.08 -17.79
CA PHE A 320 8.54 -24.86 -19.03
C PHE A 320 8.43 -26.15 -19.85
N GLU A 321 9.52 -26.91 -20.00
CA GLU A 321 9.53 -28.17 -20.75
C GLU A 321 8.58 -29.21 -20.15
N ASN A 322 8.45 -29.23 -18.82
CA ASN A 322 7.61 -30.19 -18.10
C ASN A 322 6.23 -29.61 -17.73
N ASN A 323 5.92 -28.37 -18.14
CA ASN A 323 4.71 -27.64 -17.78
C ASN A 323 4.41 -27.63 -16.27
N LEU A 324 5.44 -27.38 -15.46
CA LEU A 324 5.37 -27.35 -14.01
C LEU A 324 5.32 -25.92 -13.47
N PHE A 325 4.62 -25.76 -12.35
CA PHE A 325 4.59 -24.52 -11.57
C PHE A 325 5.48 -24.58 -10.33
N GLU A 326 5.85 -25.78 -9.88
CA GLU A 326 6.71 -26.02 -8.73
C GLU A 326 7.92 -26.82 -9.15
N LEU A 327 9.10 -26.36 -8.76
CA LEU A 327 10.34 -27.08 -9.06
C LEU A 327 10.41 -28.34 -8.20
N PRO A 328 10.47 -29.55 -8.80
CA PRO A 328 10.57 -30.80 -8.06
C PRO A 328 11.78 -30.81 -7.13
N ASN A 329 11.69 -31.54 -6.02
CA ASN A 329 12.77 -31.54 -5.03
C ASN A 329 14.11 -32.02 -5.61
N SER A 330 14.08 -32.93 -6.60
CA SER A 330 15.27 -33.42 -7.32
C SER A 330 16.06 -32.32 -8.03
N GLU A 331 15.39 -31.26 -8.50
CA GLU A 331 16.00 -30.16 -9.27
C GLU A 331 16.43 -28.98 -8.39
N ARG A 332 16.15 -29.04 -7.10
CA ARG A 332 16.49 -27.98 -6.13
C ARG A 332 17.97 -28.04 -5.74
N PRO A 333 18.58 -26.92 -5.32
CA PRO A 333 19.93 -26.93 -4.79
C PRO A 333 20.02 -27.80 -3.53
N ASP A 334 21.20 -28.36 -3.27
CA ASP A 334 21.46 -29.25 -2.14
C ASP A 334 21.09 -28.64 -0.79
N CYS A 335 21.31 -27.34 -0.62
CA CYS A 335 20.94 -26.62 0.60
C CYS A 335 19.42 -26.64 0.90
N HIS A 336 18.59 -26.87 -0.13
CA HIS A 336 17.16 -27.08 0.01
C HIS A 336 16.85 -28.58 0.02
N ARG A 337 17.27 -29.33 -1.01
CA ARG A 337 16.90 -30.75 -1.20
C ARG A 337 17.36 -31.67 -0.07
N LEU A 338 18.53 -31.42 0.51
CA LEU A 338 19.13 -32.27 1.55
C LEU A 338 18.63 -31.96 2.97
N LYS A 339 17.70 -31.02 3.13
CA LYS A 339 17.15 -30.62 4.43
C LYS A 339 15.62 -30.72 4.41
N PRO A 340 14.97 -31.05 5.54
CA PRO A 340 13.52 -30.92 5.65
C PRO A 340 13.13 -29.45 5.41
N HIS A 341 12.29 -29.19 4.41
CA HIS A 341 11.82 -27.84 4.10
C HIS A 341 10.35 -27.81 3.70
N SER A 342 9.66 -26.71 4.02
CA SER A 342 8.28 -26.44 3.62
C SER A 342 8.16 -25.45 2.45
N TYR A 343 9.29 -24.94 1.93
CA TYR A 343 9.36 -23.91 0.88
C TYR A 343 8.94 -24.38 -0.52
N LYS A 344 7.74 -24.91 -0.69
CA LYS A 344 7.25 -25.46 -1.97
C LYS A 344 7.26 -24.42 -3.10
N SER A 345 7.03 -23.14 -2.77
CA SER A 345 6.93 -22.04 -3.74
C SER A 345 8.28 -21.53 -4.29
N VAL A 346 9.40 -21.81 -3.63
CA VAL A 346 10.71 -21.31 -4.08
C VAL A 346 11.13 -21.99 -5.38
N TYR A 347 11.72 -21.21 -6.28
CA TYR A 347 11.98 -21.53 -7.69
C TYR A 347 10.73 -21.72 -8.54
N GLY A 348 9.54 -21.41 -8.01
CA GLY A 348 8.28 -21.66 -8.71
C GLY A 348 7.98 -20.65 -9.81
N ARG A 349 7.22 -21.13 -10.80
CA ARG A 349 6.54 -20.34 -11.84
C ARG A 349 5.17 -19.90 -11.33
N MET A 350 4.84 -18.63 -11.57
CA MET A 350 3.53 -18.09 -11.23
C MET A 350 2.44 -18.71 -12.09
N TYR A 351 1.21 -18.68 -11.60
CA TYR A 351 0.03 -19.07 -12.36
C TYR A 351 -0.51 -17.83 -13.09
N TRP A 352 -0.98 -17.99 -14.32
CA TRP A 352 -1.48 -16.86 -15.13
C TRP A 352 -2.87 -16.38 -14.69
N ASP A 353 -3.66 -17.33 -14.19
CA ASP A 353 -5.07 -17.25 -13.81
C ASP A 353 -5.28 -17.12 -12.29
N ARG A 354 -4.22 -16.88 -11.52
CA ARG A 354 -4.28 -16.70 -10.06
C ARG A 354 -3.55 -15.43 -9.64
N PRO A 355 -3.84 -14.88 -8.45
CA PRO A 355 -3.06 -13.79 -7.88
C PRO A 355 -1.59 -14.14 -7.72
N ALA A 356 -0.74 -13.12 -7.73
CA ALA A 356 0.68 -13.29 -7.43
C ALA A 356 0.87 -13.68 -5.95
N PRO A 357 1.97 -14.39 -5.61
CA PRO A 357 2.41 -14.42 -4.22
C PRO A 357 2.76 -13.00 -3.74
N THR A 358 2.97 -12.83 -2.43
CA THR A 358 3.45 -11.55 -1.91
C THR A 358 4.73 -11.11 -2.63
N ILE A 359 4.71 -9.93 -3.25
CA ILE A 359 5.91 -9.32 -3.83
C ILE A 359 6.83 -8.94 -2.67
N THR A 360 8.02 -9.52 -2.68
CA THR A 360 9.06 -9.28 -1.68
C THR A 360 10.26 -8.63 -2.34
N ARG A 361 11.23 -8.16 -1.54
CA ARG A 361 12.51 -7.66 -2.05
C ARG A 361 13.33 -8.67 -2.86
N GLY A 362 12.90 -9.93 -2.89
CA GLY A 362 13.53 -10.99 -3.65
C GLY A 362 12.86 -11.30 -4.99
N PHE A 363 11.92 -10.47 -5.47
CA PHE A 363 11.15 -10.80 -6.67
C PHE A 363 11.99 -11.03 -7.93
N GLY A 364 13.20 -10.48 -7.99
CA GLY A 364 14.14 -10.72 -9.09
C GLY A 364 14.96 -12.00 -8.94
N SER A 365 14.70 -12.85 -7.94
CA SER A 365 15.44 -14.09 -7.67
C SER A 365 14.48 -15.28 -7.64
N THR A 366 14.82 -16.35 -8.35
CA THR A 366 14.09 -17.61 -8.30
C THR A 366 14.21 -18.27 -6.92
N GLY A 367 15.31 -18.04 -6.20
CA GLY A 367 15.56 -18.64 -4.88
C GLY A 367 14.83 -17.97 -3.71
N GLN A 368 14.05 -16.90 -3.94
CA GLN A 368 13.42 -16.11 -2.88
C GLN A 368 11.89 -16.11 -2.96
N GLY A 369 11.30 -16.92 -3.83
CA GLY A 369 9.86 -17.09 -3.95
C GLY A 369 9.44 -17.69 -5.29
N ARG A 370 8.14 -17.58 -5.58
CA ARG A 370 7.53 -17.98 -6.86
C ARG A 370 7.45 -16.76 -7.77
N PHE A 371 8.57 -16.40 -8.39
CA PHE A 371 8.67 -15.17 -9.18
C PHE A 371 9.03 -15.40 -10.65
N VAL A 372 9.14 -16.66 -11.08
CA VAL A 372 9.27 -16.98 -12.52
C VAL A 372 7.94 -16.63 -13.20
N HIS A 373 8.01 -15.87 -14.30
CA HIS A 373 6.85 -15.39 -15.05
C HIS A 373 6.04 -16.57 -15.61
N SER A 374 4.72 -16.43 -15.68
CA SER A 374 3.83 -17.53 -16.08
C SER A 374 3.99 -17.94 -17.53
N LEU A 375 4.37 -17.02 -18.42
CA LEU A 375 4.49 -17.28 -19.86
C LEU A 375 5.92 -17.18 -20.40
N LEU A 376 6.84 -16.61 -19.63
CA LEU A 376 8.16 -16.20 -20.11
C LEU A 376 9.25 -16.85 -19.24
N LYS A 377 10.33 -17.31 -19.87
CA LYS A 377 11.45 -17.99 -19.22
C LYS A 377 12.38 -17.03 -18.47
N ARG A 378 11.80 -16.15 -17.65
CA ARG A 378 12.46 -15.13 -16.83
C ARG A 378 11.69 -14.93 -15.53
N THR A 379 12.30 -14.27 -14.55
CA THR A 379 11.54 -13.71 -13.42
C THR A 379 10.73 -12.49 -13.87
N ILE A 380 9.81 -12.02 -13.03
CA ILE A 380 9.12 -10.76 -13.28
C ILE A 380 10.08 -9.57 -13.32
N THR A 381 9.72 -8.56 -14.10
CA THR A 381 10.42 -7.27 -14.18
C THR A 381 10.03 -6.37 -12.99
N PRO A 382 10.81 -5.34 -12.68
CA PRO A 382 10.38 -4.28 -11.76
C PRO A 382 9.03 -3.65 -12.13
N HIS A 383 8.77 -3.42 -13.42
CA HIS A 383 7.50 -2.89 -13.90
C HIS A 383 6.31 -3.81 -13.60
N GLU A 384 6.44 -5.09 -13.90
CA GLU A 384 5.42 -6.10 -13.57
C GLU A 384 5.20 -6.19 -12.05
N ALA A 385 6.28 -6.14 -11.25
CA ALA A 385 6.19 -6.13 -9.80
C ALA A 385 5.49 -4.86 -9.26
N ALA A 386 5.72 -3.70 -9.87
CA ALA A 386 5.06 -2.44 -9.52
C ALA A 386 3.54 -2.51 -9.78
N ARG A 387 3.12 -2.99 -10.96
CA ARG A 387 1.70 -3.23 -11.29
C ARG A 387 1.02 -4.19 -10.31
N ILE A 388 1.69 -5.29 -9.95
CA ILE A 388 1.17 -6.25 -8.96
C ILE A 388 1.08 -5.64 -7.55
N GLN A 389 1.97 -4.69 -7.22
CA GLN A 389 1.91 -3.87 -6.00
C GLN A 389 0.94 -2.68 -6.12
N PHE A 390 0.14 -2.61 -7.18
CA PHE A 390 -0.84 -1.56 -7.40
C PHE A 390 -0.22 -0.15 -7.56
N PHE A 391 0.96 -0.06 -8.16
CA PHE A 391 1.52 1.20 -8.64
C PHE A 391 1.08 1.43 -10.10
N PRO A 392 0.58 2.62 -10.44
CA PRO A 392 0.24 2.98 -11.80
C PRO A 392 1.48 3.38 -12.60
N ASP A 393 1.41 3.30 -13.93
CA ASP A 393 2.54 3.57 -14.83
C ASP A 393 3.05 5.01 -14.79
N PHE A 394 2.22 5.97 -14.35
CA PHE A 394 2.66 7.34 -14.12
C PHE A 394 3.52 7.49 -12.87
N PHE A 395 3.58 6.48 -12.00
CA PHE A 395 4.37 6.55 -10.78
C PHE A 395 5.86 6.49 -11.11
N ASN A 396 6.57 7.57 -10.78
CA ASN A 396 7.94 7.76 -11.23
C ASN A 396 8.94 7.12 -10.26
N PHE A 397 9.43 5.93 -10.59
CA PHE A 397 10.52 5.29 -9.84
C PHE A 397 11.91 5.88 -10.16
N GLY A 398 12.04 6.69 -11.21
CA GLY A 398 13.31 7.19 -11.72
C GLY A 398 14.27 6.08 -12.13
N ASP A 399 15.54 6.43 -12.31
CA ASP A 399 16.60 5.50 -12.69
C ASP A 399 17.22 4.86 -11.45
N LEU A 400 16.79 3.63 -11.14
CA LEU A 400 17.32 2.86 -10.03
C LEU A 400 18.15 1.68 -10.53
N ARG A 401 19.10 1.23 -9.72
CA ARG A 401 19.71 -0.08 -9.93
C ARG A 401 18.67 -1.16 -9.63
N ARG A 402 18.82 -2.32 -10.27
CA ARG A 402 17.90 -3.46 -10.12
C ARG A 402 17.60 -3.87 -8.68
N ARG A 403 18.61 -3.90 -7.80
CA ARG A 403 18.42 -4.19 -6.37
C ARG A 403 17.66 -3.09 -5.63
N GLN A 404 17.80 -1.83 -6.05
CA GLN A 404 17.06 -0.71 -5.48
C GLN A 404 15.59 -0.80 -5.88
N TYR A 405 15.25 -1.08 -7.15
CA TYR A 405 13.85 -1.38 -7.53
C TYR A 405 13.26 -2.50 -6.68
N GLN A 406 14.02 -3.59 -6.50
CA GLN A 406 13.60 -4.72 -5.69
C GLN A 406 13.29 -4.32 -4.24
N ASP A 407 14.19 -3.56 -3.62
CA ASP A 407 14.00 -3.11 -2.24
C ASP A 407 12.79 -2.16 -2.11
N VAL A 408 12.69 -1.13 -2.96
CA VAL A 408 11.63 -0.12 -2.83
C VAL A 408 10.24 -0.66 -3.15
N ILE A 409 10.10 -1.50 -4.20
CA ILE A 409 8.80 -2.09 -4.58
C ILE A 409 8.43 -3.23 -3.61
N GLY A 410 9.40 -4.04 -3.18
CA GLY A 410 9.14 -5.18 -2.29
C GLY A 410 8.72 -4.76 -0.88
N ASN A 411 9.23 -3.63 -0.38
CA ASN A 411 8.83 -3.08 0.92
C ASN A 411 7.49 -2.34 0.88
N ALA A 412 7.10 -1.80 -0.28
CA ALA A 412 5.90 -0.97 -0.41
C ALA A 412 4.60 -1.67 0.02
N VAL A 413 3.67 -0.87 0.52
CA VAL A 413 2.28 -1.26 0.75
C VAL A 413 1.50 -1.04 -0.56
N PRO A 414 0.64 -1.98 -0.99
CA PRO A 414 -0.23 -1.75 -2.14
C PRO A 414 -1.09 -0.50 -1.92
N SER A 415 -1.00 0.45 -2.85
CA SER A 415 -1.64 1.76 -2.71
C SER A 415 -3.17 1.66 -2.56
N LYS A 416 -3.80 0.63 -3.15
CA LYS A 416 -5.24 0.37 -2.99
C LYS A 416 -5.66 0.21 -1.53
N LEU A 417 -4.80 -0.33 -0.66
CA LEU A 417 -5.13 -0.52 0.76
C LEU A 417 -5.27 0.82 1.49
N SER A 418 -4.27 1.71 1.35
CA SER A 418 -4.34 3.03 1.97
C SER A 418 -5.35 3.95 1.30
N TYR A 419 -5.62 3.76 0.00
CA TYR A 419 -6.75 4.40 -0.69
C TYR A 419 -8.07 4.09 0.00
N LEU A 420 -8.40 2.82 0.21
CA LEU A 420 -9.68 2.42 0.81
C LEU A 420 -9.80 2.89 2.26
N LEU A 421 -8.72 2.83 3.05
CA LEU A 421 -8.70 3.33 4.43
C LEU A 421 -8.94 4.84 4.49
N ALA A 422 -8.23 5.62 3.67
CA ALA A 422 -8.36 7.07 3.64
C ALA A 422 -9.71 7.50 3.05
N LEU A 423 -10.16 6.89 1.95
CA LEU A 423 -11.48 7.13 1.39
C LEU A 423 -12.56 6.82 2.42
N HIS A 424 -12.42 5.70 3.15
CA HIS A 424 -13.43 5.29 4.11
C HIS A 424 -13.58 6.28 5.24
N GLN A 425 -12.48 6.85 5.74
CA GLN A 425 -12.56 7.80 6.82
C GLN A 425 -12.86 9.23 6.36
N LEU A 426 -12.30 9.69 5.23
CA LEU A 426 -12.35 11.10 4.82
C LEU A 426 -13.58 11.51 4.01
N ARG A 427 -14.37 10.56 3.47
CA ARG A 427 -15.63 10.86 2.76
C ARG A 427 -16.69 11.47 3.67
#